data_AF-A0A7L3E7D9-F1
#
_entry.id   AF-A0A7L3E7D9-F1
#
_cell.length_a   1.000
_cell.length_b   1.000
_cell.length_c   1.000
_cell.angle_alpha   90.00
_cell.angle_beta   90.00
_cell.angle_gamma   90.00
#
_symmetry.space_group_name_H-M   'P 1'
#
loop_
_entity.id
_entity.type
_entity.pdbx_description
1 polymer ?
#
loop_
_entity_poly.entity_id
_entity_poly.type
_entity_poly.pdbx_seq_one_letter_code
_entity_poly.pdbx_strand_id
1 'polypeptide(L)'
;FLFRCNLAPVVEFAADVGTKSDFITMNPSVVQRAFGGFRNESDREKFVHRLSMLNDSVLWIPAFMVKGGEKHVDYMSFLMHFFFLCSYWLTNKVHIKRPSTGLLMYTLATRFCDEIHLYGFWPFPKDLHGKPVKYHYYDDLKYRYFSNASPHRMPLEFKTLYVLHNRGALKLTTGKCIQQ
;
A
#
# COMPACT_ATOMS: atom_id res chain seq x y z
N PHE A 1 16.39 -0.37 0.30
CA PHE A 1 15.31 0.05 1.20
C PHE A 1 13.97 -0.37 0.59
N LEU A 2 13.04 -0.95 1.35
CA LEU A 2 11.82 -1.57 0.85
C LEU A 2 10.57 -0.93 1.47
N PHE A 3 9.76 -0.31 0.62
CA PHE A 3 8.48 0.29 0.97
C PHE A 3 7.34 -0.71 0.76
N ARG A 4 6.50 -0.93 1.79
CA ARG A 4 5.27 -1.73 1.73
C ARG A 4 4.04 -0.88 2.01
N CYS A 5 2.90 -1.33 1.50
CA CYS A 5 1.64 -0.61 1.62
C CYS A 5 0.63 -1.32 2.51
N ASN A 6 -0.05 -0.55 3.35
CA ASN A 6 -1.26 -0.92 4.10
C ASN A 6 -1.15 -2.19 4.97
N LEU A 7 -0.01 -2.41 5.63
CA LEU A 7 0.22 -3.51 6.56
C LEU A 7 -0.11 -4.91 5.98
N ALA A 8 0.14 -5.07 4.67
CA ALA A 8 -0.15 -6.30 3.94
C ALA A 8 0.62 -7.51 4.50
N PRO A 9 0.03 -8.72 4.50
CA PRO A 9 0.68 -9.94 5.00
C PRO A 9 1.88 -10.33 4.15
N VAL A 10 2.91 -10.86 4.79
CA VAL A 10 4.18 -11.18 4.11
C VAL A 10 4.58 -12.63 4.30
N VAL A 11 4.36 -13.21 5.49
CA VAL A 11 4.88 -14.54 5.86
C VAL A 11 4.36 -15.62 4.92
N GLU A 12 3.05 -15.63 4.67
CA GLU A 12 2.38 -16.63 3.84
C GLU A 12 2.70 -16.47 2.35
N PHE A 13 3.24 -15.31 1.95
CA PHE A 13 3.48 -14.92 0.55
C PHE A 13 4.97 -14.62 0.29
N ALA A 14 5.86 -15.03 1.19
CA ALA A 14 7.27 -14.64 1.20
C ALA A 14 8.00 -15.01 -0.11
N ALA A 15 7.60 -16.11 -0.76
CA ALA A 15 8.15 -16.51 -2.05
C ALA A 15 7.88 -15.50 -3.18
N ASP A 16 6.74 -14.81 -3.14
CA ASP A 16 6.32 -13.86 -4.17
C ASP A 16 6.69 -12.42 -3.83
N VAL A 17 6.59 -12.04 -2.54
CA VAL A 17 6.73 -10.64 -2.11
C VAL A 17 7.96 -10.37 -1.24
N GLY A 18 8.77 -11.39 -0.96
CA GLY A 18 9.94 -11.33 -0.07
C GLY A 18 9.56 -11.06 1.39
N THR A 19 10.50 -11.22 2.33
CA THR A 19 10.25 -11.01 3.78
C THR A 19 10.65 -9.65 4.31
N LYS A 20 11.60 -8.98 3.64
CA LYS A 20 12.16 -7.69 4.08
C LYS A 20 11.12 -6.57 4.07
N SER A 21 11.14 -5.72 5.09
CA SER A 21 10.37 -4.47 5.14
C SER A 21 11.25 -3.43 5.85
N ASP A 22 11.33 -2.22 5.32
CA ASP A 22 12.04 -1.11 5.98
C ASP A 22 11.08 0.04 6.31
N PHE A 23 10.07 0.25 5.46
CA PHE A 23 9.02 1.24 5.65
C PHE A 23 7.68 0.67 5.23
N ILE A 24 6.68 0.71 6.11
CA ILE A 24 5.35 0.18 5.83
C ILE A 24 4.30 1.21 6.17
N THR A 25 3.30 1.35 5.30
CA THR A 25 2.17 2.23 5.58
C THR A 25 1.02 1.47 6.20
N MET A 26 0.15 2.15 6.94
CA MET A 26 -1.13 1.61 7.37
C MET A 26 -2.21 2.69 7.32
N ASN A 27 -3.03 2.67 6.27
CA ASN A 27 -4.23 3.50 6.27
C ASN A 27 -5.17 3.07 7.41
N PRO A 28 -5.82 4.00 8.15
CA PRO A 28 -6.72 3.63 9.24
C PRO A 28 -7.85 2.66 8.85
N SER A 29 -8.32 2.70 7.61
CA SER A 29 -9.32 1.74 7.10
C SER A 29 -8.87 0.28 7.10
N VAL A 30 -7.57 0.00 7.22
CA VAL A 30 -7.03 -1.36 7.37
C VAL A 30 -7.56 -2.01 8.65
N VAL A 31 -7.73 -1.24 9.72
CA VAL A 31 -8.24 -1.72 11.01
C VAL A 31 -9.63 -2.34 10.87
N GLN A 32 -10.54 -1.58 10.25
CA GLN A 32 -11.90 -2.02 10.04
C GLN A 32 -11.99 -3.22 9.09
N ARG A 33 -11.09 -3.29 8.10
CA ARG A 33 -11.16 -4.25 7.00
C ARG A 33 -10.46 -5.58 7.29
N ALA A 34 -9.26 -5.51 7.86
CA ALA A 34 -8.39 -6.67 8.10
C ALA A 34 -8.46 -7.16 9.56
N PHE A 35 -8.88 -6.29 10.50
CA PHE A 35 -8.89 -6.58 11.94
C PHE A 35 -10.25 -6.30 12.57
N GLY A 36 -11.34 -6.40 11.79
CA GLY A 36 -12.72 -6.33 12.29
C GLY A 36 -13.11 -5.05 13.05
N GLY A 37 -12.28 -4.00 13.05
CA GLY A 37 -12.46 -2.84 13.93
C GLY A 37 -12.19 -3.13 15.41
N PHE A 38 -11.39 -4.16 15.74
CA PHE A 38 -11.07 -4.60 17.11
C PHE A 38 -12.27 -4.96 17.97
N ARG A 39 -13.36 -5.41 17.32
CA ARG A 39 -14.58 -5.86 17.97
C ARG A 39 -14.33 -7.06 18.88
N ASN A 40 -13.41 -7.95 18.50
CA ASN A 40 -13.10 -9.17 19.22
C ASN A 40 -11.61 -9.19 19.61
N GLU A 41 -11.27 -9.98 20.63
CA GLU A 41 -9.90 -10.12 21.14
C GLU A 41 -8.95 -10.74 20.10
N SER A 42 -9.39 -11.79 19.40
CA SER A 42 -8.60 -12.41 18.32
C SER A 42 -8.18 -11.42 17.22
N ASP A 43 -8.99 -10.41 16.91
CA ASP A 43 -8.63 -9.39 15.92
C ASP A 43 -7.52 -8.47 16.44
N ARG A 44 -7.51 -8.18 17.75
CA ARG A 44 -6.46 -7.41 18.41
C ARG A 44 -5.17 -8.21 18.45
N GLU A 45 -5.23 -9.49 18.79
CA GLU A 45 -4.07 -10.39 18.79
C GLU A 45 -3.45 -10.49 17.39
N LYS A 46 -4.27 -10.67 16.34
CA LYS A 46 -3.80 -10.67 14.95
C LYS A 46 -3.11 -9.36 14.57
N PHE A 47 -3.63 -8.23 15.05
CA PHE A 47 -3.04 -6.92 14.79
C PHE A 47 -1.71 -6.74 15.53
N VAL A 48 -1.65 -7.07 16.81
CA VAL A 48 -0.42 -7.04 17.60
C VAL A 48 0.63 -7.97 16.99
N HIS A 49 0.24 -9.18 16.59
CA HIS A 49 1.13 -10.10 15.88
C HIS A 49 1.60 -9.52 14.55
N ARG A 50 0.76 -8.80 13.80
CA ARG A 50 1.19 -8.16 12.55
C ARG A 50 2.20 -7.04 12.80
N LEU A 51 2.04 -6.30 13.90
CA LEU A 51 2.94 -5.21 14.28
C LEU A 51 4.27 -5.71 14.84
N SER A 52 4.27 -6.78 15.63
CA SER A 52 5.50 -7.35 16.17
C SER A 52 6.44 -7.82 15.06
N MET A 53 5.90 -8.26 13.92
CA MET A 53 6.66 -8.66 12.74
C MET A 53 7.33 -7.49 11.99
N LEU A 54 7.04 -6.23 12.35
CA LEU A 54 7.68 -5.08 11.72
C LEU A 54 9.12 -4.87 12.20
N ASN A 55 9.49 -5.40 13.36
CA ASN A 55 10.83 -5.20 13.97
C ASN A 55 11.25 -3.72 13.90
N ASP A 56 12.42 -3.43 13.31
CA ASP A 56 12.98 -2.08 13.17
C ASP A 56 12.40 -1.28 11.99
N SER A 57 11.29 -1.74 11.38
CA SER A 57 10.66 -1.03 10.26
C SER A 57 9.93 0.24 10.73
N VAL A 58 9.90 1.26 9.87
CA VAL A 58 9.07 2.45 10.08
C VAL A 58 7.61 2.14 9.75
N LEU A 59 6.70 2.32 10.70
CA LEU A 59 5.26 2.30 10.47
C LEU A 59 4.72 3.72 10.23
N TRP A 60 4.17 3.97 9.05
CA TRP A 60 3.59 5.26 8.68
C TRP A 60 2.07 5.22 8.55
N ILE A 61 1.36 5.99 9.38
CA ILE A 61 -0.11 6.04 9.39
C ILE A 61 -0.59 7.40 8.85
N PRO A 62 -1.15 7.46 7.63
CA PRO A 62 -1.76 8.68 7.10
C PRO A 62 -3.16 8.92 7.69
N ALA A 63 -3.20 9.33 8.96
CA ALA A 63 -4.38 9.62 9.76
C ALA A 63 -5.37 10.60 9.08
N PHE A 64 -4.83 11.68 8.50
CA PHE A 64 -5.63 12.81 8.01
C PHE A 64 -5.93 12.77 6.52
N MET A 65 -5.57 11.68 5.84
CA MET A 65 -5.85 11.61 4.42
C MET A 65 -7.31 11.22 4.14
N VAL A 66 -8.04 10.55 5.04
CA VAL A 66 -9.44 10.13 4.82
C VAL A 66 -10.38 10.83 5.81
N LYS A 67 -11.57 11.26 5.38
CA LYS A 67 -12.61 11.78 6.30
C LYS A 67 -12.88 10.75 7.41
N GLY A 68 -12.75 11.15 8.68
CA GLY A 68 -12.96 10.29 9.85
C GLY A 68 -11.75 9.42 10.26
N GLY A 69 -10.58 9.63 9.65
CA GLY A 69 -9.35 8.92 10.02
C GLY A 69 -8.81 9.33 11.40
N GLU A 70 -9.11 10.54 11.87
CA GLU A 70 -8.74 11.06 13.20
C GLU A 70 -9.21 10.15 14.36
N LYS A 71 -10.48 9.73 14.35
CA LYS A 71 -11.06 8.87 15.40
C LYS A 71 -10.40 7.49 15.51
N HIS A 72 -9.84 6.99 14.41
CA HIS A 72 -9.14 5.70 14.38
C HIS A 72 -7.70 5.83 14.89
N VAL A 73 -7.13 7.02 14.83
CA VAL A 73 -5.75 7.30 15.25
C VAL A 73 -5.68 7.57 16.74
N ASP A 74 -6.71 8.19 17.34
CA ASP A 74 -6.81 8.35 18.80
C ASP A 74 -6.81 6.99 19.53
N TYR A 75 -7.53 6.00 18.99
CA TYR A 75 -7.56 4.64 19.53
C TYR A 75 -6.21 3.90 19.37
N MET A 76 -5.53 4.12 18.24
CA MET A 76 -4.19 3.55 17.97
C MET A 76 -3.11 4.19 18.85
N SER A 77 -3.17 5.50 19.06
CA SER A 77 -2.24 6.26 19.90
C SER A 77 -2.29 5.78 21.34
N PHE A 78 -3.49 5.49 21.86
CA PHE A 78 -3.67 4.94 23.21
C PHE A 78 -3.02 3.55 23.40
N LEU A 79 -3.01 2.71 22.36
CA LEU A 79 -2.51 1.33 22.43
C LEU A 79 -1.00 1.19 22.24
N MET A 80 -0.32 2.18 21.66
CA MET A 80 0.99 1.91 21.04
C MET A 80 2.16 2.81 21.44
N HIS A 81 2.01 3.95 22.11
CA HIS A 81 3.16 4.83 22.45
C HIS A 81 4.17 5.07 21.29
N PHE A 82 3.73 5.02 20.02
CA PHE A 82 4.59 5.24 18.85
C PHE A 82 4.45 6.69 18.35
N PHE A 83 5.57 7.31 17.99
CA PHE A 83 5.61 8.64 17.37
C PHE A 83 5.07 8.58 15.94
N PHE A 84 3.86 9.11 15.71
CA PHE A 84 3.27 9.22 14.37
C PHE A 84 3.79 10.45 13.62
N LEU A 85 4.59 10.24 12.57
CA LEU A 85 4.91 11.30 11.60
C LEU A 85 3.72 11.52 10.64
N CYS A 86 2.89 12.52 10.94
CA CYS A 86 1.79 12.95 10.08
C CYS A 86 2.30 13.88 8.98
N SER A 87 2.02 13.60 7.70
CA SER A 87 2.41 14.46 6.58
C SER A 87 1.24 14.75 5.64
N TYR A 88 1.21 15.97 5.09
CA TYR A 88 0.22 16.51 4.15
C TYR A 88 0.84 16.66 2.74
N TRP A 89 0.11 16.32 1.67
CA TRP A 89 0.61 16.49 0.29
C TRP A 89 -0.48 16.87 -0.74
N LEU A 90 -0.15 17.85 -1.60
CA LEU A 90 -0.92 18.34 -2.74
C LEU A 90 -0.40 17.72 -4.05
N THR A 91 -1.25 16.97 -4.78
CA THR A 91 -0.95 16.43 -6.11
C THR A 91 -1.20 17.49 -7.20
N ASN A 92 -0.19 18.28 -7.55
CA ASN A 92 -0.33 19.39 -8.53
C ASN A 92 -0.16 19.00 -10.02
N LYS A 93 0.08 17.73 -10.37
CA LYS A 93 0.37 17.34 -11.78
C LYS A 93 -0.38 16.11 -12.31
N VAL A 94 -1.25 15.49 -11.50
CA VAL A 94 -2.13 14.39 -11.94
C VAL A 94 -3.55 14.73 -11.49
N HIS A 95 -4.47 14.88 -12.44
CA HIS A 95 -5.89 15.17 -12.15
C HIS A 95 -6.59 13.91 -11.60
N ILE A 96 -6.30 13.56 -10.35
CA ILE A 96 -6.95 12.49 -9.60
C ILE A 96 -7.59 13.03 -8.34
N LYS A 97 -8.79 12.56 -8.03
CA LYS A 97 -9.49 12.93 -6.79
C LYS A 97 -8.66 12.59 -5.55
N ARG A 98 -7.94 11.46 -5.59
CA ARG A 98 -7.09 10.97 -4.50
C ARG A 98 -6.03 9.98 -5.03
N PRO A 99 -4.72 10.21 -4.81
CA PRO A 99 -3.68 9.22 -5.16
C PRO A 99 -3.83 7.94 -4.35
N SER A 100 -3.52 6.79 -4.96
CA SER A 100 -3.34 5.55 -4.19
C SER A 100 -2.13 5.65 -3.25
N THR A 101 -2.12 4.83 -2.20
CA THR A 101 -0.95 4.72 -1.30
C THR A 101 0.32 4.35 -2.08
N GLY A 102 0.21 3.49 -3.10
CA GLY A 102 1.35 3.08 -3.91
C GLY A 102 1.96 4.23 -4.70
N LEU A 103 1.15 5.08 -5.33
CA LEU A 103 1.64 6.28 -6.03
C LEU A 103 2.28 7.28 -5.06
N LEU A 104 1.73 7.40 -3.85
CA LEU A 104 2.34 8.25 -2.83
C LEU A 104 3.70 7.71 -2.38
N MET A 105 3.83 6.40 -2.16
CA MET A 105 5.11 5.79 -1.80
C MET A 105 6.15 5.92 -2.90
N TYR A 106 5.76 5.79 -4.17
CA TYR A 106 6.64 6.10 -5.29
C TYR A 106 7.13 7.55 -5.22
N THR A 107 6.22 8.51 -5.02
CA THR A 107 6.57 9.95 -4.93
C THR A 107 7.49 10.25 -3.74
N LEU A 108 7.35 9.53 -2.63
CA LEU A 108 8.24 9.64 -1.48
C LEU A 108 9.63 9.07 -1.81
N ALA A 109 9.67 7.89 -2.43
CA ALA A 109 10.92 7.21 -2.79
C ALA A 109 11.79 8.04 -3.75
N THR A 110 11.20 8.84 -4.66
CA THR A 110 11.98 9.73 -5.56
C THR A 110 12.78 10.81 -4.84
N ARG A 111 12.54 11.04 -3.54
CA ARG A 111 13.32 11.97 -2.72
C ARG A 111 14.51 11.34 -2.03
N PHE A 112 14.53 10.02 -1.91
CA PHE A 112 15.51 9.29 -1.09
C PHE A 112 16.25 8.18 -1.85
N CYS A 113 15.80 7.80 -3.05
CA CYS A 113 16.32 6.66 -3.79
C CYS A 113 16.84 7.10 -5.16
N ASP A 114 18.04 6.66 -5.51
CA ASP A 114 18.64 6.87 -6.82
C ASP A 114 18.00 5.97 -7.91
N GLU A 115 17.61 4.75 -7.52
CA GLU A 115 16.96 3.79 -8.39
C GLU A 115 15.72 3.20 -7.72
N ILE A 116 14.61 3.12 -8.45
CA ILE A 116 13.32 2.67 -7.93
C ILE A 116 12.81 1.48 -8.74
N HIS A 117 12.56 0.37 -8.05
CA HIS A 117 11.92 -0.82 -8.60
C HIS A 117 10.53 -0.95 -7.99
N LEU A 118 9.51 -0.99 -8.83
CA LEU A 118 8.11 -1.02 -8.43
C LEU A 118 7.50 -2.39 -8.74
N TYR A 119 7.00 -3.06 -7.70
CA TYR A 119 6.35 -4.37 -7.77
C TYR A 119 4.90 -4.28 -7.30
N GLY A 120 4.06 -5.21 -7.77
CA GLY A 120 2.67 -5.33 -7.31
C GLY A 120 1.73 -4.21 -7.75
N PHE A 121 2.16 -3.34 -8.67
CA PHE A 121 1.32 -2.25 -9.20
C PHE A 121 0.64 -2.71 -10.51
N TRP A 122 -0.47 -3.45 -10.40
CA TRP A 122 -1.26 -3.95 -11.54
C TRP A 122 -2.76 -3.77 -11.28
N PRO A 123 -3.34 -2.61 -11.62
CA PRO A 123 -4.73 -2.30 -11.28
C PRO A 123 -5.72 -2.79 -12.34
N PHE A 124 -5.60 -4.05 -12.73
CA PHE A 124 -6.46 -4.68 -13.73
C PHE A 124 -6.89 -6.08 -13.28
N PRO A 125 -8.11 -6.53 -13.63
CA PRO A 125 -8.63 -7.82 -13.19
C PRO A 125 -8.06 -9.01 -13.96
N LYS A 126 -7.25 -8.77 -14.99
CA LYS A 126 -6.65 -9.79 -15.84
C LYS A 126 -5.19 -9.44 -16.14
N ASP A 127 -4.36 -10.44 -16.35
CA ASP A 127 -2.99 -10.27 -16.84
C ASP A 127 -2.95 -10.05 -18.37
N LEU A 128 -1.74 -9.95 -18.92
CA LEU A 128 -1.50 -9.78 -20.36
C LEU A 128 -2.00 -10.96 -21.21
N HIS A 129 -2.22 -12.13 -20.61
CA HIS A 129 -2.74 -13.34 -21.27
C HIS A 129 -4.24 -13.54 -21.03
N GLY A 130 -4.91 -12.58 -20.38
CA GLY A 130 -6.34 -12.64 -20.08
C GLY A 130 -6.70 -13.52 -18.88
N LYS A 131 -5.72 -14.05 -18.14
CA LYS A 131 -5.96 -14.86 -16.93
C LYS A 131 -6.43 -13.94 -15.79
N PRO A 132 -7.43 -14.34 -14.99
CA PRO A 132 -7.87 -13.56 -13.85
C PRO A 132 -6.74 -13.28 -12.84
N VAL A 133 -6.69 -12.04 -12.35
CA VAL A 133 -5.74 -11.57 -11.34
C VAL A 133 -6.53 -10.97 -10.17
N LYS A 134 -6.20 -11.38 -8.94
CA LYS A 134 -6.81 -10.84 -7.72
C LYS A 134 -6.39 -9.38 -7.53
N TYR A 135 -7.22 -8.59 -6.84
CA TYR A 135 -6.88 -7.20 -6.55
C TYR A 135 -5.70 -7.10 -5.56
N HIS A 136 -5.78 -7.86 -4.47
CA HIS A 136 -4.65 -8.07 -3.59
C HIS A 136 -4.10 -9.47 -3.79
N TYR A 137 -2.80 -9.65 -3.57
CA TYR A 137 -2.18 -10.97 -3.62
C TYR A 137 -2.63 -11.90 -2.47
N TYR A 138 -3.23 -11.34 -1.43
CA TYR A 138 -3.49 -12.03 -0.16
C TYR A 138 -4.97 -12.19 0.22
N ASP A 139 -5.90 -11.60 -0.53
CA ASP A 139 -7.34 -11.70 -0.24
C ASP A 139 -8.18 -11.80 -1.52
N ASP A 140 -9.47 -12.05 -1.36
CA ASP A 140 -10.44 -12.14 -2.45
C ASP A 140 -11.25 -10.84 -2.64
N LEU A 141 -10.76 -9.71 -2.12
CA LEU A 141 -11.43 -8.44 -2.25
C LEU A 141 -11.46 -8.01 -3.72
N LYS A 142 -12.59 -7.46 -4.15
CA LYS A 142 -12.76 -6.97 -5.53
C LYS A 142 -12.75 -5.47 -5.56
N TYR A 143 -11.90 -4.89 -6.40
CA TYR A 143 -11.87 -3.45 -6.62
C TYR A 143 -12.55 -3.09 -7.95
N ARG A 144 -13.42 -2.07 -7.91
CA ARG A 144 -14.08 -1.57 -9.12
C ARG A 144 -13.21 -0.52 -9.82
N TYR A 145 -12.15 -0.98 -10.50
CA TYR A 145 -11.11 -0.13 -11.10
C TYR A 145 -11.63 1.00 -12.01
N PHE A 146 -12.75 0.76 -12.70
CA PHE A 146 -13.32 1.68 -13.69
C PHE A 146 -14.55 2.43 -13.18
N SER A 147 -14.95 2.25 -11.92
CA SER A 147 -16.10 2.94 -11.35
C SER A 147 -15.79 4.42 -11.08
N ASN A 148 -16.71 5.32 -11.40
CA ASN A 148 -16.60 6.74 -11.04
C ASN A 148 -16.77 7.00 -9.53
N ALA A 149 -17.31 6.03 -8.78
CA ALA A 149 -17.38 6.06 -7.32
C ALA A 149 -16.05 5.65 -6.66
N SER A 150 -15.11 5.08 -7.43
CA SER A 150 -13.78 4.75 -6.93
C SER A 150 -13.06 6.02 -6.45
N PRO A 151 -12.50 6.04 -5.23
CA PRO A 151 -11.74 7.19 -4.75
C PRO A 151 -10.45 7.41 -5.55
N HIS A 152 -9.90 6.34 -6.12
CA HIS A 152 -8.65 6.33 -6.88
C HIS A 152 -8.89 6.15 -8.38
N ARG A 153 -7.96 6.61 -9.21
CA ARG A 153 -7.94 6.31 -10.65
C ARG A 153 -6.72 5.44 -10.97
N MET A 154 -6.59 4.30 -10.30
CA MET A 154 -5.39 3.44 -10.39
C MET A 154 -4.99 3.04 -11.82
N PRO A 155 -5.91 2.76 -12.76
CA PRO A 155 -5.53 2.55 -14.16
C PRO A 155 -4.79 3.74 -14.81
N LEU A 156 -5.17 4.97 -14.46
CA LEU A 156 -4.48 6.18 -14.90
C LEU A 156 -3.11 6.31 -14.22
N GLU A 157 -3.03 6.02 -12.92
CA GLU A 157 -1.76 6.00 -12.18
C GLU A 157 -0.78 4.98 -12.78
N PHE A 158 -1.24 3.77 -13.12
CA PHE A 158 -0.44 2.76 -13.81
C PHE A 158 0.05 3.27 -15.16
N LYS A 159 -0.82 3.89 -15.96
CA LYS A 159 -0.41 4.46 -17.26
C LYS A 159 0.71 5.49 -17.07
N THR A 160 0.62 6.35 -16.06
CA THR A 160 1.69 7.32 -15.74
C THR A 160 2.98 6.63 -15.33
N LEU A 161 2.92 5.64 -14.44
CA LEU A 161 4.09 4.87 -13.99
C LEU A 161 4.73 4.09 -15.14
N TYR A 162 3.93 3.56 -16.07
CA TYR A 162 4.43 2.87 -17.26
C TYR A 162 5.15 3.81 -18.23
N VAL A 163 4.66 5.05 -18.42
CA VAL A 163 5.40 6.05 -19.20
C VAL A 163 6.73 6.40 -18.52
N LEU A 164 6.75 6.53 -17.20
CA LEU A 164 7.99 6.76 -16.44
C LEU A 164 8.96 5.58 -16.56
N HIS A 165 8.44 4.35 -16.55
CA HIS A 165 9.23 3.15 -16.79
C HIS A 165 9.92 3.16 -18.16
N ASN A 166 9.18 3.46 -19.22
CA ASN A 166 9.73 3.54 -20.58
C ASN A 166 10.75 4.68 -20.76
N ARG A 167 10.73 5.67 -19.86
CA ARG A 167 11.71 6.78 -19.83
C ARG A 167 12.91 6.48 -18.92
N GLY A 168 12.98 5.29 -18.32
CA GLY A 168 14.07 4.90 -17.43
C GLY A 168 14.01 5.52 -16.02
N ALA A 169 12.91 6.20 -15.65
CA ALA A 169 12.79 6.84 -14.34
C ALA A 169 12.48 5.84 -13.21
N LEU A 170 11.92 4.66 -13.54
CA LEU A 170 11.70 3.56 -12.60
C LEU A 170 11.68 2.22 -13.35
N LYS A 171 11.88 1.10 -12.65
CA LYS A 171 11.70 -0.25 -13.19
C LYS A 171 10.37 -0.81 -12.71
N LEU A 172 9.39 -0.96 -13.61
CA LEU A 172 8.06 -1.48 -13.27
C LEU A 172 8.01 -2.97 -13.60
N THR A 173 7.86 -3.82 -12.58
CA THR A 173 7.75 -5.28 -12.75
C THR A 173 6.29 -5.70 -12.71
N THR A 174 5.77 -6.18 -13.84
CA THR A 174 4.39 -6.68 -13.99
C THR A 174 4.30 -8.18 -14.26
N GLY A 175 5.44 -8.88 -14.26
CA GLY A 175 5.54 -10.32 -14.53
C GLY A 175 6.31 -11.05 -13.45
N LYS A 176 6.59 -12.34 -13.67
CA LYS A 176 7.44 -13.13 -12.79
C LYS A 176 8.85 -12.56 -12.75
N CYS A 177 9.45 -12.50 -11.57
CA CYS A 177 10.86 -12.19 -11.43
C CYS A 177 11.70 -13.32 -12.03
N ILE A 178 12.80 -12.96 -12.69
CA ILE A 178 13.84 -13.91 -13.06
C ILE A 178 14.69 -14.11 -11.81
N GLN A 179 14.97 -15.36 -11.45
CA GLN A 179 15.88 -15.67 -10.34
C GLN A 179 17.26 -15.11 -10.72
N GLN A 180 17.76 -14.16 -9.93
CA GLN A 180 19.14 -13.67 -10.06
C GLN A 180 20.11 -14.65 -9.43
#